data_AF-A0A966SNH7-F1
#
_entry.id   AF-A0A966SNH7-F1
#
_cell.length_a   1.000
_cell.length_b   1.000
_cell.length_c   1.000
_cell.angle_alpha   90.00
_cell.angle_beta   90.00
_cell.angle_gamma   90.00
#
_symmetry.space_group_name_H-M   'P 1'
#
loop_
_entity.id
_entity.type
_entity.pdbx_description
1 polymer ?
#
loop_
_entity_poly.entity_id
_entity_poly.type
_entity_poly.pdbx_seq_one_letter_code
_entity_poly.pdbx_strand_id
1 'polypeptide(L)'
;NVFGPAVLCGIGALPGTLHDRSIVIRLERAKPGELRQRFDSRRTAKEQELCRKLARWCADNRPALENCDPALPPNVFNRLADNWRPLFAVAEIAGGDWPQRAAAAFAKLTRKADTDLQGTGAMLLADIRSVFVEPQTDRLFSKSIVDALCAMTDRPWPEAHRGKAITETWLARRLRDFGIASRTLRIANERAKGYEAADFTEAFLRYLPPGEESNRDSVTNQAGVDETAFSSRDTTPVCHVSESHETPAIIDLSRCHASESPDGTDEPEEALLL
;
A
#
# COMPACT_ATOMS: atom_id res chain seq x y z
N ASN A 1 23.62 13.87 9.75
CA ASN A 1 22.43 13.09 9.34
C ASN A 1 22.65 12.54 7.95
N VAL A 2 22.83 11.23 7.81
CA VAL A 2 22.91 10.57 6.51
C VAL A 2 21.48 10.24 6.08
N PHE A 3 21.06 10.75 4.92
CA PHE A 3 19.80 10.37 4.29
C PHE A 3 20.03 9.06 3.53
N GLY A 4 19.18 8.05 3.75
CA GLY A 4 19.32 6.73 3.14
C GLY A 4 18.01 6.25 2.52
N PRO A 5 18.03 5.55 1.37
CA PRO A 5 16.83 4.96 0.80
C PRO A 5 16.34 3.81 1.68
N ALA A 6 15.04 3.77 1.95
CA ALA A 6 14.37 2.70 2.66
C ALA A 6 13.18 2.20 1.84
N VAL A 7 12.94 0.89 1.84
CA VAL A 7 11.75 0.28 1.25
C VAL A 7 10.85 -0.21 2.38
N LEU A 8 9.63 0.30 2.43
CA LEU A 8 8.60 -0.15 3.37
C LEU A 8 7.54 -0.93 2.59
N CYS A 9 7.13 -2.08 3.12
CA CYS A 9 6.06 -2.90 2.56
C CYS A 9 5.02 -3.21 3.64
N GLY A 10 3.75 -3.22 3.25
CA GLY A 10 2.63 -3.41 4.17
C GLY A 10 1.29 -3.38 3.44
N ILE A 11 0.22 -3.68 4.17
CA ILE A 11 -1.16 -3.62 3.68
C ILE A 11 -1.75 -2.27 4.14
N GLY A 12 -2.41 -1.55 3.24
CA GLY A 12 -3.02 -0.25 3.54
C GLY A 12 -2.10 0.95 3.32
N ALA A 13 -2.44 2.07 3.96
CA ALA A 13 -1.74 3.35 3.81
C ALA A 13 -0.56 3.49 4.78
N LEU A 14 0.52 4.15 4.34
CA LEU A 14 1.56 4.64 5.24
C LEU A 14 1.04 5.85 6.05
N PRO A 15 1.51 6.06 7.30
CA PRO A 15 1.26 7.29 8.05
C PRO A 15 1.67 8.53 7.26
N GLY A 16 0.87 9.61 7.33
CA GLY A 16 1.00 10.76 6.43
C GLY A 16 2.41 11.35 6.29
N THR A 17 3.15 11.47 7.40
CA THR A 17 4.52 12.00 7.39
C THR A 17 5.54 11.11 6.69
N LEU A 18 5.29 9.80 6.59
CA LEU A 18 6.07 8.85 5.79
C LEU A 18 5.57 8.83 4.34
N HIS A 19 4.24 8.85 4.15
CA HIS A 19 3.59 8.87 2.84
C HIS A 19 4.07 10.06 1.98
N ASP A 20 4.09 11.27 2.54
CA ASP A 20 4.54 12.48 1.83
C ASP A 20 6.02 12.42 1.41
N ARG A 21 6.84 11.58 2.06
CA ARG A 21 8.27 11.37 1.80
C ARG A 21 8.57 10.08 1.04
N SER A 22 7.54 9.45 0.44
CA SER A 22 7.65 8.16 -0.24
C SER A 22 7.16 8.24 -1.68
N ILE A 23 7.71 7.38 -2.54
CA ILE A 23 7.11 7.03 -3.83
C ILE A 23 6.33 5.74 -3.62
N VAL A 24 4.99 5.82 -3.67
CA VAL A 24 4.11 4.69 -3.38
C VAL A 24 3.93 3.83 -4.64
N ILE A 25 4.44 2.60 -4.59
CA ILE A 25 4.21 1.58 -5.62
C ILE A 25 3.15 0.61 -5.09
N ARG A 26 1.95 0.61 -5.70
CA ARG A 26 0.90 -0.35 -5.35
C ARG A 26 1.17 -1.69 -6.02
N LEU A 27 1.12 -2.76 -5.23
CA LEU A 27 1.17 -4.13 -5.72
C LEU A 27 -0.25 -4.62 -5.98
N GLU A 28 -0.50 -5.15 -7.18
CA GLU A 28 -1.78 -5.73 -7.56
C GLU A 28 -1.70 -7.26 -7.45
N ARG A 29 -2.84 -7.93 -7.21
CA ARG A 29 -2.90 -9.40 -7.22
C ARG A 29 -2.70 -9.89 -8.64
N ALA A 30 -1.63 -10.66 -8.86
CA ALA A 30 -1.38 -11.31 -10.14
C ALA A 30 -2.51 -12.27 -10.51
N LYS A 31 -2.87 -12.29 -11.79
CA LYS A 31 -3.81 -13.23 -12.39
C LYS A 31 -3.17 -14.62 -12.53
N PRO A 32 -3.96 -15.70 -12.62
CA PRO A 32 -3.45 -17.02 -12.93
C PRO A 32 -2.58 -17.00 -14.21
N GLY A 33 -1.34 -17.49 -14.11
CA GLY A 33 -0.38 -17.52 -15.23
C GLY A 33 0.35 -16.20 -15.55
N GLU A 34 0.04 -15.08 -14.87
CA GLU A 34 0.69 -13.79 -15.13
C GLU A 34 2.15 -13.73 -14.62
N LEU A 35 2.41 -14.36 -13.47
CA LEU A 35 3.77 -14.48 -12.92
C LEU A 35 4.56 -15.58 -13.62
N ARG A 36 5.46 -15.18 -14.52
CA ARG A 36 6.36 -16.10 -15.25
C ARG A 36 7.24 -16.96 -14.34
N GLN A 37 7.65 -16.43 -13.18
CA GLN A 37 8.48 -17.13 -12.21
C GLN A 37 8.24 -16.53 -10.82
N ARG A 38 8.20 -17.39 -9.79
CA ARG A 38 8.21 -16.96 -8.38
C ARG A 38 9.64 -16.56 -7.97
N PHE A 39 9.78 -15.43 -7.30
CA PHE A 39 11.05 -15.02 -6.68
C PHE A 39 11.45 -15.99 -5.56
N ASP A 40 12.72 -16.43 -5.56
CA ASP A 40 13.32 -17.26 -4.50
C ASP A 40 14.54 -16.53 -3.95
N SER A 41 14.43 -16.05 -2.70
CA SER A 41 15.49 -15.30 -2.01
C SER A 41 16.79 -16.08 -1.81
N ARG A 42 16.77 -17.41 -1.99
CA ARG A 42 17.95 -18.28 -1.91
C ARG A 42 18.72 -18.38 -3.23
N ARG A 43 18.18 -17.83 -4.33
CA ARG A 43 18.74 -17.95 -5.70
C ARG A 43 18.91 -16.58 -6.36
N THR A 44 19.65 -15.69 -5.71
CA THR A 44 19.79 -14.27 -6.06
C THR A 44 21.00 -13.91 -6.94
N ALA A 45 21.57 -14.87 -7.67
CA ALA A 45 22.82 -14.65 -8.42
C ALA A 45 22.70 -13.54 -9.49
N LYS A 46 21.55 -13.44 -10.16
CA LYS A 46 21.29 -12.39 -11.17
C LYS A 46 21.13 -11.02 -10.52
N GLU A 47 20.44 -10.97 -9.39
CA GLU A 47 20.21 -9.76 -8.60
C GLU A 47 21.54 -9.23 -8.02
N GLN A 48 22.42 -10.11 -7.54
CA GLN A 48 23.77 -9.75 -7.09
C GLN A 48 24.63 -9.18 -8.23
N GLU A 49 24.55 -9.76 -9.43
CA GLU A 49 25.23 -9.23 -10.62
C GLU A 49 24.69 -7.84 -11.00
N LEU A 50 23.37 -7.66 -11.01
CA LEU A 50 22.72 -6.37 -11.25
C LEU A 50 23.12 -5.33 -10.19
N CYS A 51 23.15 -5.68 -8.91
CA CYS A 51 23.60 -4.79 -7.84
C CYS A 51 25.06 -4.34 -8.04
N ARG A 52 25.96 -5.24 -8.45
CA ARG A 52 27.36 -4.88 -8.78
C ARG A 52 27.44 -3.94 -9.99
N LYS A 53 26.67 -4.21 -11.05
CA LYS A 53 26.60 -3.37 -12.25
C LYS A 53 26.06 -1.97 -11.93
N LEU A 54 24.98 -1.87 -11.15
CA LEU A 54 24.41 -0.61 -10.69
C LEU A 54 25.39 0.17 -9.79
N ALA A 55 26.03 -0.50 -8.82
CA ALA A 55 27.03 0.12 -7.97
C ALA A 55 28.22 0.69 -8.76
N ARG A 56 28.71 -0.05 -9.76
CA ARG A 56 29.78 0.43 -10.65
C ARG A 56 29.32 1.62 -11.49
N TRP A 57 28.14 1.54 -12.11
CA TRP A 57 27.57 2.64 -12.90
C TRP A 57 27.39 3.92 -12.07
N CYS A 58 26.88 3.82 -10.83
CA CYS A 58 26.75 4.95 -9.92
C CYS A 58 28.11 5.56 -9.52
N ALA A 59 29.16 4.73 -9.39
CA ALA A 59 30.51 5.23 -9.12
C ALA A 59 31.11 5.97 -10.33
N ASP A 60 30.95 5.41 -11.54
CA ASP A 60 31.44 6.01 -12.79
C ASP A 60 30.72 7.32 -13.14
N ASN A 61 29.43 7.41 -12.84
CA ASN A 61 28.60 8.57 -13.16
C ASN A 61 28.43 9.56 -11.98
N ARG A 62 29.14 9.36 -10.87
CA ARG A 62 29.02 10.21 -9.67
C ARG A 62 29.12 11.72 -9.98
N PRO A 63 30.13 12.22 -10.72
CA PRO A 63 30.22 13.66 -11.00
C PRO A 63 29.06 14.18 -11.84
N ALA A 64 28.49 13.36 -12.74
CA ALA A 64 27.31 13.74 -13.51
C ALA A 64 26.06 13.80 -12.61
N LEU A 65 25.88 12.81 -11.73
CA LEU A 65 24.76 12.73 -10.77
C LEU A 65 24.75 13.91 -9.79
N GLU A 66 25.93 14.32 -9.30
CA GLU A 66 26.08 15.42 -8.36
C GLU A 66 25.81 16.80 -8.99
N ASN A 67 26.05 16.95 -10.30
CA ASN A 67 25.83 18.20 -11.04
C ASN A 67 24.51 18.25 -11.84
N CYS A 68 23.69 17.20 -11.80
CA CYS A 68 22.44 17.12 -12.56
C CYS A 68 21.30 17.90 -11.87
N ASP A 69 20.72 18.86 -12.59
CA ASP A 69 19.47 19.53 -12.25
C ASP A 69 18.38 19.11 -13.26
N PRO A 70 17.74 17.94 -13.06
CA PRO A 70 16.93 17.32 -14.09
C PRO A 70 15.61 18.04 -14.31
N ALA A 71 15.15 18.06 -15.56
CA ALA A 71 13.89 18.69 -15.93
C ALA A 71 12.68 17.96 -15.30
N LEU A 72 12.07 18.57 -14.28
CA LEU A 72 10.85 18.08 -13.65
C LEU A 72 9.59 18.54 -14.42
N PRO A 73 8.50 17.74 -14.41
CA PRO A 73 7.22 18.15 -14.98
C PRO A 73 6.67 19.43 -14.33
N PRO A 74 5.86 20.24 -15.05
CA PRO A 74 5.25 21.44 -14.49
C PRO A 74 4.32 21.11 -13.32
N ASN A 75 4.32 21.97 -12.30
CA ASN A 75 3.59 21.84 -11.03
C ASN A 75 4.13 20.79 -10.04
N VAL A 76 5.35 20.27 -10.25
CA VAL A 76 6.03 19.37 -9.30
C VAL A 76 6.89 20.19 -8.34
N PHE A 77 6.47 20.29 -7.08
CA PHE A 77 7.11 21.12 -6.05
C PHE A 77 7.22 20.40 -4.69
N ASN A 78 7.99 20.99 -3.78
CA ASN A 78 8.16 20.54 -2.39
C ASN A 78 8.54 19.05 -2.31
N ARG A 79 7.99 18.30 -1.33
CA ARG A 79 8.25 16.87 -1.12
C ARG A 79 8.08 16.00 -2.37
N LEU A 80 7.15 16.35 -3.27
CA LEU A 80 6.97 15.60 -4.51
C LEU A 80 8.17 15.78 -5.45
N ALA A 81 8.71 17.00 -5.53
CA ALA A 81 9.96 17.25 -6.25
C ALA A 81 11.15 16.57 -5.56
N ASP A 82 11.28 16.70 -4.23
CA ASP A 82 12.36 16.07 -3.44
C ASP A 82 12.43 14.55 -3.70
N ASN A 83 11.28 13.87 -3.67
CA ASN A 83 11.19 12.42 -3.83
C ASN A 83 11.57 11.97 -5.26
N TRP A 84 11.16 12.73 -6.28
CA TRP A 84 11.29 12.32 -7.69
C TRP A 84 12.56 12.82 -8.39
N ARG A 85 13.14 13.94 -7.97
CA ARG A 85 14.36 14.53 -8.54
C ARG A 85 15.51 13.52 -8.70
N PRO A 86 15.82 12.66 -7.70
CA PRO A 86 16.88 11.65 -7.88
C PRO A 86 16.59 10.62 -8.99
N LEU A 87 15.31 10.24 -9.19
CA LEU A 87 14.93 9.30 -10.24
C LEU A 87 15.00 9.93 -11.62
N PHE A 88 14.61 11.20 -11.76
CA PHE A 88 14.77 11.93 -13.02
C PHE A 88 16.26 12.16 -13.35
N ALA A 89 17.12 12.49 -12.38
CA ALA A 89 18.56 12.63 -12.59
C ALA A 89 19.21 11.33 -13.08
N VAL A 90 18.89 10.19 -12.43
CA VAL A 90 19.35 8.87 -12.87
C VAL A 90 18.85 8.56 -14.29
N ALA A 91 17.60 8.88 -14.61
CA ALA A 91 17.03 8.64 -15.92
C ALA A 91 17.66 9.51 -17.02
N GLU A 92 17.98 10.77 -16.74
CA GLU A 92 18.64 11.70 -17.66
C GLU A 92 20.06 11.22 -18.00
N ILE A 93 20.84 10.84 -17.00
CA ILE A 93 22.23 10.37 -17.18
C ILE A 93 22.28 8.96 -17.78
N ALA A 94 21.29 8.10 -17.49
CA ALA A 94 21.16 6.82 -18.17
C ALA A 94 20.80 6.97 -19.67
N GLY A 95 20.18 8.09 -20.05
CA GLY A 95 19.85 8.45 -21.43
C GLY A 95 18.88 7.47 -22.10
N GLY A 96 18.89 7.47 -23.44
CA GLY A 96 18.04 6.58 -24.24
C GLY A 96 16.55 6.86 -24.00
N ASP A 97 15.80 5.82 -23.63
CA ASP A 97 14.36 5.85 -23.33
C ASP A 97 14.03 6.10 -21.84
N TRP A 98 15.05 6.19 -20.98
CA TRP A 98 14.86 6.33 -19.54
C TRP A 98 14.14 7.62 -19.12
N PRO A 99 14.44 8.82 -19.67
CA PRO A 99 13.73 10.05 -19.30
C PRO A 99 12.21 9.96 -19.56
N GLN A 100 11.82 9.41 -20.71
CA GLN A 100 10.42 9.24 -21.10
C GLN A 100 9.75 8.19 -20.22
N ARG A 101 10.45 7.12 -19.83
CA ARG A 101 9.94 6.10 -18.90
C ARG A 101 9.80 6.62 -17.48
N ALA A 102 10.71 7.47 -17.01
CA ALA A 102 10.60 8.16 -15.73
C ALA A 102 9.40 9.12 -15.72
N ALA A 103 9.21 9.91 -16.78
CA ALA A 103 8.05 10.78 -16.94
C ALA A 103 6.72 9.99 -17.00
N ALA A 104 6.68 8.86 -17.70
CA ALA A 104 5.51 7.99 -17.76
C ALA A 104 5.21 7.33 -16.40
N ALA A 105 6.23 6.88 -15.67
CA ALA A 105 6.09 6.34 -14.33
C ALA A 105 5.60 7.40 -13.33
N PHE A 106 6.17 8.61 -13.38
CA PHE A 106 5.70 9.78 -12.63
C PHE A 106 4.22 10.04 -12.91
N ALA A 107 3.83 10.17 -14.18
CA ALA A 107 2.45 10.43 -14.57
C ALA A 107 1.49 9.31 -14.11
N LYS A 108 1.92 8.03 -14.15
CA LYS A 108 1.11 6.90 -13.67
C LYS A 108 0.95 6.88 -12.16
N LEU A 109 2.02 7.14 -11.40
CA LEU A 109 2.01 7.04 -9.93
C LEU A 109 1.49 8.32 -9.24
N THR A 110 1.51 9.47 -9.91
CA THR A 110 1.01 10.75 -9.37
C THR A 110 -0.36 11.17 -9.92
N ARG A 111 -0.86 10.53 -10.99
CA ARG A 111 -2.28 10.62 -11.38
C ARG A 111 -3.11 10.03 -10.25
N LYS A 112 -3.65 10.92 -9.40
CA LYS A 112 -4.54 10.65 -8.26
C LYS A 112 -5.22 9.28 -8.30
N ALA A 113 -4.54 8.31 -7.72
CA ALA A 113 -5.19 7.16 -7.15
C ALA A 113 -5.19 7.44 -5.66
N ASP A 114 -6.26 8.06 -5.14
CA ASP A 114 -6.40 8.21 -3.70
C ASP A 114 -6.33 6.82 -3.03
N THR A 115 -5.81 6.77 -1.80
CA THR A 115 -5.29 5.54 -1.13
C THR A 115 -6.39 4.62 -0.60
N ASP A 116 -7.52 4.63 -1.29
CA ASP A 116 -8.82 4.58 -0.64
C ASP A 116 -9.93 4.02 -1.55
N LEU A 117 -9.62 3.81 -2.84
CA LEU A 117 -10.55 3.32 -3.87
C LEU A 117 -10.71 1.79 -3.87
N GLN A 118 -9.68 1.02 -3.48
CA GLN A 118 -9.63 -0.45 -3.65
C GLN A 118 -10.18 -1.27 -2.46
N GLY A 119 -10.66 -0.63 -1.40
CA GLY A 119 -11.29 -1.29 -0.26
C GLY A 119 -12.55 -0.53 0.15
N THR A 120 -12.39 0.43 1.07
CA THR A 120 -13.47 1.31 1.54
C THR A 120 -14.20 2.03 0.40
N GLY A 121 -13.50 2.43 -0.67
CA GLY A 121 -14.13 3.08 -1.83
C GLY A 121 -15.00 2.14 -2.67
N ALA A 122 -14.54 0.92 -2.97
CA ALA A 122 -15.32 -0.09 -3.67
C ALA A 122 -16.52 -0.56 -2.82
N MET A 123 -16.31 -0.76 -1.52
CA MET A 123 -17.39 -1.05 -0.55
C MET A 123 -18.42 0.08 -0.50
N LEU A 124 -17.98 1.35 -0.48
CA LEU A 124 -18.88 2.51 -0.55
C LEU A 124 -19.71 2.51 -1.85
N LEU A 125 -19.12 2.17 -2.99
CA LEU A 125 -19.87 2.05 -4.24
C LEU A 125 -20.88 0.89 -4.21
N ALA A 126 -20.51 -0.25 -3.64
CA ALA A 126 -21.41 -1.40 -3.49
C ALA A 126 -22.61 -1.07 -2.60
N ASP A 127 -22.37 -0.42 -1.46
CA ASP A 127 -23.41 -0.05 -0.50
C ASP A 127 -24.27 1.13 -1.02
N ILE A 128 -23.69 2.07 -1.77
CA ILE A 128 -24.49 3.09 -2.49
C ILE A 128 -25.36 2.43 -3.55
N ARG A 129 -24.87 1.41 -4.27
CA ARG A 129 -25.66 0.68 -5.27
C ARG A 129 -26.88 0.01 -4.65
N SER A 130 -26.76 -0.62 -3.46
CA SER A 130 -27.92 -1.20 -2.77
C SER A 130 -28.91 -0.12 -2.28
N VAL A 131 -28.43 1.03 -1.81
CA VAL A 131 -29.26 2.19 -1.42
C VAL A 131 -30.07 2.77 -2.58
N PHE A 132 -29.61 2.64 -3.84
CA PHE A 132 -30.42 2.99 -5.03
C PHE A 132 -31.44 1.90 -5.43
N VAL A 133 -31.19 0.63 -5.08
CA VAL A 133 -32.07 -0.51 -5.42
C VAL A 133 -33.29 -0.60 -4.51
N GLU A 134 -33.13 -0.44 -3.20
CA GLU A 134 -34.23 -0.59 -2.23
C GLU A 134 -35.43 0.37 -2.47
N PRO A 135 -35.25 1.67 -2.78
CA PRO A 135 -36.37 2.57 -3.07
C PRO A 135 -36.82 2.55 -4.55
N GLN A 136 -36.13 1.85 -5.45
CA GLN A 136 -36.30 1.93 -6.92
C GLN A 136 -36.38 3.38 -7.46
N THR A 137 -35.51 4.28 -6.98
CA THR A 137 -35.49 5.69 -7.41
C THR A 137 -34.17 6.06 -8.09
N ASP A 138 -34.24 6.72 -9.26
CA ASP A 138 -33.05 7.16 -9.99
C ASP A 138 -32.33 8.36 -9.34
N ARG A 139 -32.89 8.93 -8.27
CA ARG A 139 -32.47 10.23 -7.69
C ARG A 139 -32.59 10.21 -6.18
N LEU A 140 -31.48 10.48 -5.49
CA LEU A 140 -31.42 10.55 -4.03
C LEU A 140 -30.67 11.80 -3.55
N PHE A 141 -31.13 12.37 -2.44
CA PHE A 141 -30.41 13.45 -1.76
C PHE A 141 -29.20 12.89 -1.00
N SER A 142 -28.15 13.70 -0.88
CA SER A 142 -26.92 13.35 -0.15
C SER A 142 -27.21 12.92 1.28
N LYS A 143 -28.15 13.62 1.95
CA LYS A 143 -28.61 13.28 3.30
C LYS A 143 -29.19 11.86 3.37
N SER A 144 -30.14 11.52 2.50
CA SER A 144 -30.77 10.19 2.48
C SER A 144 -29.77 9.06 2.26
N ILE A 145 -28.75 9.29 1.41
CA ILE A 145 -27.67 8.32 1.19
C ILE A 145 -26.81 8.16 2.46
N VAL A 146 -26.45 9.27 3.13
CA VAL A 146 -25.70 9.25 4.39
C VAL A 146 -26.49 8.54 5.49
N ASP A 147 -27.78 8.85 5.65
CA ASP A 147 -28.64 8.25 6.66
C ASP A 147 -28.77 6.72 6.44
N ALA A 148 -28.95 6.28 5.18
CA ALA A 148 -29.05 4.86 4.83
C ALA A 148 -27.72 4.11 5.03
N LEU A 149 -26.58 4.69 4.66
CA LEU A 149 -25.27 4.10 4.91
C LEU A 149 -24.98 4.00 6.43
N CYS A 150 -25.33 5.02 7.21
CA CYS A 150 -25.18 5.00 8.67
C CYS A 150 -26.14 4.02 9.38
N ALA A 151 -27.18 3.52 8.72
CA ALA A 151 -28.05 2.47 9.25
C ALA A 151 -27.46 1.06 9.13
N MET A 152 -26.43 0.87 8.29
CA MET A 152 -25.75 -0.41 8.10
C MET A 152 -24.75 -0.67 9.23
N THR A 153 -25.19 -1.32 10.31
CA THR A 153 -24.37 -1.58 11.51
C THR A 153 -23.27 -2.62 11.33
N ASP A 154 -23.33 -3.41 10.25
CA ASP A 154 -22.28 -4.34 9.82
C ASP A 154 -21.18 -3.65 8.99
N ARG A 155 -21.34 -2.37 8.67
CA ARG A 155 -20.44 -1.56 7.86
C ARG A 155 -19.72 -0.49 8.68
N PRO A 156 -18.56 0.03 8.22
CA PRO A 156 -17.80 1.04 8.96
C PRO A 156 -18.42 2.45 8.93
N TRP A 157 -19.50 2.70 8.18
CA TRP A 157 -20.08 4.03 7.96
C TRP A 157 -20.49 4.81 9.22
N PRO A 158 -21.00 4.18 10.30
CA PRO A 158 -21.28 4.86 11.56
C PRO A 158 -20.04 5.45 12.26
N GLU A 159 -18.83 5.01 11.90
CA GLU A 159 -17.57 5.41 12.56
C GLU A 159 -16.47 5.92 11.60
N ALA A 160 -16.65 5.76 10.28
CA ALA A 160 -15.63 6.02 9.26
C ALA A 160 -15.12 7.49 9.19
N HIS A 161 -15.81 8.45 9.82
CA HIS A 161 -15.36 9.84 9.91
C HIS A 161 -14.65 10.13 11.25
N ARG A 162 -13.48 9.50 11.45
CA ARG A 162 -12.62 9.65 12.65
C ARG A 162 -13.32 9.19 13.94
N GLY A 163 -13.95 8.01 13.93
CA GLY A 163 -14.73 7.49 15.07
C GLY A 163 -16.09 8.19 15.21
N LYS A 164 -16.66 8.68 14.10
CA LYS A 164 -17.96 9.34 14.04
C LYS A 164 -18.66 9.00 12.72
N ALA A 165 -19.97 9.19 12.69
CA ALA A 165 -20.79 9.00 11.51
C ALA A 165 -20.31 9.85 10.33
N ILE A 166 -20.40 9.29 9.13
CA ILE A 166 -20.11 10.00 7.88
C ILE A 166 -21.09 11.18 7.68
N THR A 167 -20.67 12.13 6.85
CA THR A 167 -21.41 13.37 6.57
C THR A 167 -21.53 13.60 5.07
N GLU A 168 -22.45 14.45 4.62
CA GLU A 168 -22.60 14.80 3.21
C GLU A 168 -21.30 15.35 2.59
N THR A 169 -20.54 16.14 3.37
CA THR A 169 -19.22 16.66 2.96
C THR A 169 -18.17 15.57 2.85
N TRP A 170 -18.19 14.56 3.73
CA TRP A 170 -17.31 13.39 3.63
C TRP A 170 -17.64 12.58 2.37
N LEU A 171 -18.94 12.30 2.15
CA LEU A 171 -19.44 11.58 0.97
C LEU A 171 -19.05 12.30 -0.33
N ALA A 172 -19.32 13.60 -0.44
CA ALA A 172 -19.00 14.41 -1.62
C ALA A 172 -17.49 14.58 -1.88
N ARG A 173 -16.65 14.47 -0.84
CA ARG A 173 -15.19 14.39 -1.01
C ARG A 173 -14.78 13.03 -1.55
N ARG A 174 -15.33 11.95 -1.00
CA ARG A 174 -14.98 10.57 -1.38
C ARG A 174 -15.47 10.17 -2.78
N LEU A 175 -16.64 10.64 -3.17
CA LEU A 175 -17.18 10.41 -4.52
C LEU A 175 -16.44 11.19 -5.61
N ARG A 176 -15.81 12.31 -5.26
CA ARG A 176 -14.99 13.10 -6.19
C ARG A 176 -13.81 12.31 -6.76
N ASP A 177 -13.26 11.40 -5.96
CA ASP A 177 -12.11 10.57 -6.35
C ASP A 177 -12.51 9.51 -7.41
N PHE A 178 -13.81 9.22 -7.52
CA PHE A 178 -14.45 8.44 -8.60
C PHE A 178 -14.95 9.29 -9.77
N GLY A 179 -14.70 10.61 -9.77
CA GLY A 179 -15.23 11.54 -10.77
C GLY A 179 -16.68 11.98 -10.56
N ILE A 180 -17.32 11.56 -9.46
CA ILE A 180 -18.74 11.79 -9.19
C ILE A 180 -18.92 13.07 -8.35
N ALA A 181 -19.84 13.94 -8.76
CA ALA A 181 -20.07 15.25 -8.12
C ALA A 181 -21.54 15.47 -7.75
N SER A 182 -21.79 16.10 -6.59
CA SER A 182 -23.16 16.37 -6.15
C SER A 182 -23.80 17.55 -6.89
N ARG A 183 -24.94 17.28 -7.50
CA ARG A 183 -25.78 18.28 -8.18
C ARG A 183 -26.88 18.78 -7.25
N THR A 184 -27.47 19.94 -7.57
CA THR A 184 -28.64 20.43 -6.83
C THR A 184 -29.89 19.84 -7.48
N LEU A 185 -30.51 18.88 -6.80
CA LEU A 185 -31.71 18.20 -7.25
C LEU A 185 -32.96 18.90 -6.73
N ARG A 186 -34.07 18.75 -7.47
CA ARG A 186 -35.42 19.00 -6.97
C ARG A 186 -36.19 17.68 -7.02
N ILE A 187 -36.59 17.19 -5.86
CA ILE A 187 -37.35 15.93 -5.69
C ILE A 187 -38.65 16.33 -4.98
N ALA A 188 -39.79 16.05 -5.62
CA ALA A 188 -41.10 16.58 -5.23
C ALA A 188 -41.05 18.11 -4.96
N ASN A 189 -41.25 18.53 -3.71
CA ASN A 189 -41.28 19.93 -3.29
C ASN A 189 -39.95 20.43 -2.67
N GLU A 190 -38.95 19.56 -2.50
CA GLU A 190 -37.69 19.89 -1.82
C GLU A 190 -36.54 20.10 -2.81
N ARG A 191 -35.59 20.97 -2.43
CA ARG A 191 -34.39 21.28 -3.21
C ARG A 191 -33.15 21.17 -2.33
N ALA A 192 -32.35 20.12 -2.56
CA ALA A 192 -31.12 19.85 -1.81
C ALA A 192 -29.99 19.35 -2.73
N LYS A 193 -28.82 19.05 -2.15
CA LYS A 193 -27.75 18.36 -2.87
C LYS A 193 -28.03 16.86 -2.94
N GLY A 194 -27.64 16.24 -4.05
CA GLY A 194 -27.81 14.81 -4.27
C GLY A 194 -27.14 14.33 -5.55
N TYR A 195 -27.45 13.10 -5.92
CA TYR A 195 -26.85 12.37 -7.04
C TYR A 195 -27.92 11.60 -7.81
N GLU A 196 -27.65 11.33 -9.09
CA GLU A 196 -28.49 10.49 -9.94
C GLU A 196 -27.81 9.13 -10.13
N ALA A 197 -28.57 8.04 -10.20
CA ALA A 197 -28.03 6.68 -10.37
C ALA A 197 -27.12 6.58 -11.61
N ALA A 198 -27.46 7.32 -12.67
CA ALA A 198 -26.68 7.43 -13.90
C ALA A 198 -25.21 7.85 -13.64
N ASP A 199 -24.95 8.76 -12.69
CA ASP A 199 -23.61 9.28 -12.37
C ASP A 199 -22.65 8.17 -11.87
N PHE A 200 -23.21 7.12 -11.26
CA PHE A 200 -22.43 6.00 -10.73
C PHE A 200 -22.16 4.90 -11.77
N THR A 201 -22.76 4.96 -12.97
CA THR A 201 -22.73 3.84 -13.93
C THR A 201 -21.30 3.45 -14.35
N GLU A 202 -20.44 4.43 -14.68
CA GLU A 202 -19.03 4.15 -15.03
C GLU A 202 -18.27 3.58 -13.82
N ALA A 203 -18.48 4.16 -12.63
CA ALA A 203 -17.83 3.72 -11.41
C ALA A 203 -18.24 2.30 -11.01
N PHE A 204 -19.53 1.96 -11.12
CA PHE A 204 -20.01 0.60 -10.88
C PHE A 204 -19.38 -0.39 -11.86
N LEU A 205 -19.42 -0.14 -13.18
CA LEU A 205 -18.80 -1.03 -14.17
C LEU A 205 -17.28 -1.21 -13.99
N ARG A 206 -16.61 -0.21 -13.41
CA ARG A 206 -15.15 -0.16 -13.27
C ARG A 206 -14.62 -0.72 -11.95
N TYR A 207 -15.40 -0.63 -10.87
CA TYR A 207 -14.98 -0.98 -9.52
C TYR A 207 -15.82 -2.10 -8.88
N LEU A 208 -16.99 -2.42 -9.42
CA LEU A 208 -17.85 -3.55 -9.01
C LEU A 208 -17.88 -4.58 -10.14
N PRO A 209 -17.20 -5.74 -10.03
CA PRO A 209 -17.24 -6.76 -11.07
C PRO A 209 -18.67 -7.31 -11.25
N PRO A 210 -19.08 -7.66 -12.49
CA PRO A 210 -20.38 -8.27 -12.75
C PRO A 210 -20.41 -9.68 -12.14
N GLY A 211 -21.05 -9.81 -10.97
CA GLY A 211 -21.16 -11.09 -10.25
C GLY A 211 -21.41 -10.94 -8.75
N GLU A 212 -21.03 -9.81 -8.13
CA GLU A 212 -21.39 -9.52 -6.73
C GLU A 212 -22.81 -8.92 -6.66
N GLU A 213 -23.80 -9.78 -6.94
CA GLU A 213 -25.08 -9.66 -6.26
C GLU A 213 -24.81 -9.93 -4.77
N SER A 214 -25.22 -9.00 -3.91
CA SER A 214 -25.15 -9.18 -2.46
C SER A 214 -26.14 -10.28 -2.09
N ASN A 215 -25.66 -11.52 -2.07
CA ASN A 215 -26.44 -12.67 -1.64
C ASN A 215 -26.70 -12.54 -0.14
N ARG A 216 -27.85 -11.93 0.19
CA ARG A 216 -28.42 -11.98 1.53
C ARG A 216 -28.64 -13.46 1.88
N ASP A 217 -28.29 -13.79 3.11
CA ASP A 217 -28.54 -15.08 3.78
C ASP A 217 -27.80 -16.32 3.22
N SER A 218 -26.79 -16.76 3.96
CA SER A 218 -27.02 -17.92 4.84
C SER A 218 -25.88 -18.10 5.85
N VAL A 219 -26.17 -17.87 7.12
CA VAL A 219 -25.44 -18.54 8.21
C VAL A 219 -25.83 -20.02 8.17
N THR A 220 -24.88 -20.94 8.28
CA THR A 220 -25.19 -22.33 8.64
C THR A 220 -24.16 -22.83 9.62
N ASN A 221 -24.60 -22.96 10.88
CA ASN A 221 -23.83 -23.52 11.97
C ASN A 221 -23.66 -25.04 11.83
N GLN A 222 -22.66 -25.57 12.51
CA GLN A 222 -22.44 -27.01 12.64
C GLN A 222 -23.47 -27.69 13.57
N ALA A 223 -24.01 -28.83 13.11
CA ALA A 223 -24.44 -30.01 13.88
C ALA A 223 -24.55 -31.15 12.82
N GLY A 224 -24.00 -32.36 12.97
CA GLY A 224 -24.47 -33.43 13.87
C GLY A 224 -25.83 -33.96 13.39
N VAL A 225 -26.07 -35.25 13.06
CA VAL A 225 -25.34 -36.53 13.20
C VAL A 225 -26.03 -37.59 12.27
N ASP A 226 -25.67 -38.87 12.07
CA ASP A 226 -24.69 -39.78 12.71
C ASP A 226 -24.26 -41.02 11.86
N GLU A 227 -23.25 -41.74 12.38
CA GLU A 227 -22.96 -43.21 12.44
C GLU A 227 -22.77 -44.21 11.26
N THR A 228 -21.92 -45.21 11.59
CA THR A 228 -21.59 -46.51 10.94
C THR A 228 -20.64 -46.53 9.72
N ALA A 229 -19.58 -47.37 9.64
CA ALA A 229 -18.97 -48.30 10.63
C ALA A 229 -17.52 -48.73 10.23
N PHE A 230 -16.85 -49.48 11.14
CA PHE A 230 -15.55 -50.19 11.01
C PHE A 230 -14.26 -49.33 10.95
N SER A 231 -13.13 -49.70 11.60
CA SER A 231 -12.79 -50.91 12.37
C SER A 231 -11.82 -50.60 13.52
N SER A 232 -11.90 -51.39 14.60
CA SER A 232 -11.17 -51.23 15.87
C SER A 232 -9.65 -51.44 15.79
N ARG A 233 -8.92 -50.85 16.77
CA ARG A 233 -8.01 -51.57 17.67
C ARG A 233 -7.70 -50.78 18.94
N ASP A 234 -7.66 -51.50 20.06
CA ASP A 234 -7.47 -50.98 21.42
C ASP A 234 -6.04 -50.45 21.70
N THR A 235 -5.91 -49.58 22.71
CA THR A 235 -5.16 -49.90 23.96
C THR A 235 -5.45 -48.81 25.01
N THR A 236 -5.47 -49.20 26.29
CA THR A 236 -5.82 -48.40 27.48
C THR A 236 -4.79 -47.33 27.87
N PRO A 237 -5.18 -46.29 28.63
CA PRO A 237 -4.26 -45.28 29.15
C PRO A 237 -3.60 -45.74 30.46
N VAL A 238 -2.31 -45.43 30.62
CA VAL A 238 -1.64 -45.43 31.93
C VAL A 238 -0.84 -44.14 32.07
N CYS A 239 -1.15 -43.38 33.11
CA CYS A 239 -0.37 -42.22 33.55
C CYS A 239 0.74 -42.68 34.50
N HIS A 240 1.97 -42.19 34.29
CA HIS A 240 3.02 -42.29 35.31
C HIS A 240 3.86 -41.02 35.31
N VAL A 241 4.00 -40.42 36.48
CA VAL A 241 4.90 -39.29 36.75
C VAL A 241 6.27 -39.85 37.15
N SER A 242 7.36 -39.24 36.69
CA SER A 242 8.67 -39.17 37.36
C SER A 242 9.59 -38.15 36.65
N GLU A 243 10.57 -37.62 37.39
CA GLU A 243 11.28 -36.37 37.09
C GLU A 243 12.63 -36.54 36.34
N SER A 244 13.15 -35.37 35.94
CA SER A 244 14.57 -34.98 35.83
C SER A 244 15.49 -35.67 34.80
N HIS A 245 16.06 -34.83 33.91
CA HIS A 245 17.52 -34.59 33.80
C HIS A 245 17.79 -33.24 33.12
N GLU A 246 18.96 -32.66 33.38
CA GLU A 246 19.27 -31.26 33.08
C GLU A 246 19.86 -30.96 31.68
N THR A 247 19.81 -29.68 31.36
CA THR A 247 20.41 -28.86 30.28
C THR A 247 21.81 -29.27 29.77
N PRO A 248 22.23 -28.80 28.57
CA PRO A 248 22.92 -27.51 28.52
C PRO A 248 22.51 -26.56 27.38
N ALA A 249 22.66 -25.26 27.65
CA ALA A 249 22.51 -24.18 26.67
C ALA A 249 23.79 -23.99 25.85
N ILE A 250 23.67 -23.55 24.59
CA ILE A 250 24.82 -23.19 23.74
C ILE A 250 25.04 -21.68 23.72
N ILE A 251 26.01 -21.31 24.54
CA ILE A 251 27.01 -20.23 24.52
C ILE A 251 26.98 -19.20 23.35
N ASP A 252 27.06 -17.94 23.81
CA ASP A 252 27.60 -16.73 23.19
C ASP A 252 28.79 -16.92 22.21
N LEU A 253 28.85 -16.05 21.19
CA LEU A 253 30.02 -15.82 20.34
C LEU A 253 30.11 -14.33 19.99
N SER A 254 30.75 -13.58 20.90
CA SER A 254 30.94 -12.14 20.79
C SER A 254 32.27 -11.76 20.11
N ARG A 255 32.34 -10.47 19.72
CA ARG A 255 33.56 -9.70 19.33
C ARG A 255 34.24 -10.02 17.99
N CYS A 256 34.19 -9.04 17.09
CA CYS A 256 35.34 -8.70 16.25
C CYS A 256 36.03 -7.44 16.82
N HIS A 257 37.35 -7.41 16.76
CA HIS A 257 38.17 -6.39 17.41
C HIS A 257 38.15 -5.04 16.69
N ALA A 258 38.12 -3.96 17.48
CA ALA A 258 38.78 -2.72 17.10
C ALA A 258 40.27 -2.83 17.49
N SER A 259 41.17 -2.49 16.58
CA SER A 259 42.62 -2.42 16.85
C SER A 259 43.03 -0.96 17.01
N GLU A 260 43.31 -0.56 18.25
CA GLU A 260 44.15 0.61 18.51
C GLU A 260 45.63 0.27 18.21
N SER A 261 46.45 1.28 17.99
CA SER A 261 47.91 1.15 17.93
C SER A 261 48.55 2.34 18.67
N PRO A 262 49.72 2.15 19.31
CA PRO A 262 50.17 3.02 20.39
C PRO A 262 50.95 4.25 19.93
N ASP A 263 51.18 5.14 20.90
CA ASP A 263 51.86 6.44 20.81
C ASP A 263 53.31 6.37 21.35
N GLY A 264 54.17 7.31 20.90
CA GLY A 264 55.54 7.57 21.40
C GLY A 264 56.69 6.74 20.79
N THR A 265 57.92 7.27 20.59
CA THR A 265 58.50 8.61 20.88
C THR A 265 59.70 8.97 19.96
N ASP A 266 60.10 10.25 20.01
CA ASP A 266 61.44 10.86 19.74
C ASP A 266 61.93 11.19 18.30
N GLU A 267 61.90 12.50 17.96
CA GLU A 267 63.01 13.44 17.61
C GLU A 267 64.21 12.99 16.71
N PRO A 268 64.87 13.89 15.90
CA PRO A 268 65.05 15.33 16.20
C PRO A 268 64.96 16.36 15.04
N GLU A 269 65.19 17.63 15.41
CA GLU A 269 65.37 18.85 14.59
C GLU A 269 66.26 18.72 13.32
N GLU A 270 65.91 19.42 12.21
CA GLU A 270 66.50 20.72 11.84
C GLU A 270 66.01 21.31 10.48
N ALA A 271 66.25 22.62 10.30
CA ALA A 271 66.48 23.36 9.03
C ALA A 271 65.34 23.70 8.04
N LEU A 272 64.84 24.95 8.15
CA LEU A 272 64.96 26.04 7.15
C LEU A 272 64.63 25.77 5.65
N LEU A 273 63.56 26.42 5.13
CA LEU A 273 63.65 27.61 4.23
C LEU A 273 62.28 28.08 3.66
N LEU A 274 62.06 29.41 3.75
CA LEU A 274 61.08 30.26 3.03
C LEU A 274 59.57 30.03 3.26
#